data_AF-A0A0S4UV61-F1
#
_entry.id   AF-A0A0S4UV61-F1
#
_cell.length_a   1.000
_cell.length_b   1.000
_cell.length_c   1.000
_cell.angle_alpha   90.00
_cell.angle_beta   90.00
_cell.angle_gamma   90.00
#
_symmetry.space_group_name_H-M   'P 1'
#
loop_
_entity.id
_entity.type
_entity.pdbx_description
1 polymer ?
#
loop_
_entity_poly.entity_id
_entity_poly.type
_entity_poly.pdbx_seq_one_letter_code
_entity_poly.pdbx_strand_id
1 'polypeptide(L)'
;MSFDDVPKDFPQSSFPIGALSAQHPFDATLSWRGYVAWVTTEERYDRWAFCEALAKQLLPFAQHEAERHPSQSAEGVLGRVWVAVARKGWVSLAELDWLVQRMKTLLQW
;
A
#
# COMPACT_ATOMS: atom_id res chain seq x y z
N MET A 1 5.55 0.58 20.42
CA MET A 1 5.51 0.69 18.95
C MET A 1 6.88 1.13 18.49
N SER A 2 7.53 0.38 17.60
CA SER A 2 8.80 0.77 16.98
C SER A 2 8.51 1.32 15.59
N PHE A 3 8.72 2.60 15.37
CA PHE A 3 8.49 3.23 14.06
C PHE A 3 9.61 2.95 13.06
N ASP A 4 10.70 2.33 13.53
CA ASP A 4 11.85 1.93 12.71
C ASP A 4 11.53 0.77 11.75
N ASP A 5 10.38 0.11 11.93
CA ASP A 5 9.95 -1.01 11.07
C ASP A 5 9.45 -0.54 9.70
N VAL A 6 9.11 0.74 9.55
CA VAL A 6 8.64 1.31 8.28
C VAL A 6 9.81 1.46 7.31
N PRO A 7 9.81 0.77 6.15
CA PRO A 7 10.87 0.87 5.18
C PRO A 7 11.05 2.29 4.62
N LYS A 8 12.29 2.63 4.27
CA LYS A 8 12.63 3.97 3.73
C LYS A 8 11.93 4.26 2.40
N ASP A 9 11.69 3.22 1.61
CA ASP A 9 11.01 3.26 0.32
C ASP A 9 9.47 3.25 0.43
N PHE A 10 8.91 3.03 1.63
CA PHE A 10 7.47 3.19 1.83
C PHE A 10 7.09 4.67 1.59
N PRO A 11 6.06 4.95 0.77
CA PRO A 11 5.75 6.30 0.34
C PRO A 11 5.61 7.27 1.52
N GLN A 12 6.19 8.45 1.33
CA GLN A 12 5.93 9.60 2.17
C GLN A 12 4.79 10.40 1.54
N SER A 13 3.88 10.88 2.39
CA SER A 13 2.84 11.81 1.95
C SER A 13 3.52 13.03 1.33
N SER A 14 3.46 13.15 0.01
CA SER A 14 4.06 14.26 -0.72
C SER A 14 3.03 15.37 -0.82
N PHE A 15 3.00 16.25 0.17
CA PHE A 15 2.32 17.53 -0.01
C PHE A 15 3.23 18.49 -0.77
N PRO A 16 2.70 19.36 -1.64
CA PRO A 16 3.39 20.61 -1.89
C PRO A 16 3.46 21.38 -0.57
N ILE A 17 4.66 21.79 -0.17
CA ILE A 17 4.89 22.66 1.00
C ILE A 17 4.10 23.95 0.74
N GLY A 18 2.92 24.05 1.35
CA GLY A 18 1.99 25.13 1.11
C GLY A 18 0.77 25.03 2.02
N ALA A 19 0.99 25.43 3.28
CA ALA A 19 -0.02 25.86 4.26
C ALA A 19 -1.30 25.00 4.40
N LEU A 20 -1.40 24.22 5.47
CA LEU A 20 -2.48 24.42 6.45
C LEU A 20 -2.08 23.78 7.78
N SER A 21 -1.86 24.64 8.77
CA SER A 21 -1.80 24.24 10.17
C SER A 21 -3.22 23.81 10.58
N ALA A 22 -3.43 22.53 10.87
CA ALA A 22 -4.62 22.08 11.58
C ALA A 22 -4.17 21.25 12.78
N GLN A 23 -4.37 21.85 13.94
CA GLN A 23 -4.12 21.29 15.25
C GLN A 23 -5.19 20.24 15.56
N HIS A 24 -4.74 19.15 16.18
CA HIS A 24 -5.45 18.19 17.06
C HIS A 24 -5.92 16.84 16.48
N PRO A 25 -5.78 15.76 17.31
CA PRO A 25 -5.98 14.37 16.92
C PRO A 25 -7.43 13.93 17.15
N PHE A 26 -7.83 12.84 16.50
CA PHE A 26 -9.14 12.19 16.64
C PHE A 26 -10.33 12.97 16.06
N ASP A 27 -10.48 12.90 14.73
CA ASP A 27 -11.76 12.69 14.03
C ASP A 27 -11.53 12.76 12.51
N ALA A 28 -10.86 11.77 11.94
CA ALA A 28 -10.77 11.62 10.48
C ALA A 28 -11.79 10.57 10.04
N THR A 29 -13.06 10.98 10.03
CA THR A 29 -14.15 10.23 9.41
C THR A 29 -13.80 9.98 7.95
N LEU A 30 -13.98 8.72 7.55
CA LEU A 30 -13.98 8.18 6.19
C LEU A 30 -14.59 9.20 5.19
N SER A 31 -13.76 9.97 4.48
CA SER A 31 -14.21 10.74 3.32
C SER A 31 -13.70 10.09 2.05
N TRP A 32 -14.57 9.23 1.53
CA TRP A 32 -14.59 8.83 0.13
C TRP A 32 -14.47 10.08 -0.76
N ARG A 33 -13.44 10.10 -1.64
CA ARG A 33 -13.11 11.14 -2.65
C ARG A 33 -12.26 12.36 -2.26
N GLY A 34 -11.49 12.33 -1.17
CA GLY A 34 -10.49 13.38 -0.91
C GLY A 34 -9.23 12.81 -0.31
N TYR A 35 -8.07 13.05 -0.93
CA TYR A 35 -6.78 12.69 -0.38
C TYR A 35 -6.54 13.47 0.93
N VAL A 36 -6.71 12.82 2.07
CA VAL A 36 -6.24 13.34 3.36
C VAL A 36 -4.76 12.99 3.49
N ALA A 37 -3.92 13.89 3.00
CA ALA A 37 -3.01 14.63 3.87
C ALA A 37 -2.46 13.96 5.16
N TRP A 38 -1.79 12.80 5.11
CA TRP A 38 -1.15 12.15 6.28
C TRP A 38 0.17 12.86 6.65
N VAL A 39 0.37 13.26 7.92
CA VAL A 39 1.56 14.07 8.33
C VAL A 39 2.37 13.39 9.44
N THR A 40 1.82 12.46 10.20
CA THR A 40 2.52 11.90 11.37
C THR A 40 3.26 10.58 11.08
N THR A 41 4.34 10.33 11.84
CA THR A 41 5.08 9.06 11.81
C THR A 41 4.19 7.86 12.18
N GLU A 42 3.22 8.08 13.06
CA GLU A 42 2.25 7.07 13.50
C GLU A 42 1.30 6.68 12.37
N GLU A 43 0.69 7.65 11.68
CA GLU A 43 -0.15 7.37 10.51
C GLU A 43 0.63 6.66 9.41
N ARG A 44 1.88 7.07 9.15
CA ARG A 44 2.75 6.38 8.18
C ARG A 44 2.99 4.92 8.58
N TYR A 45 3.19 4.67 9.87
CA TYR A 45 3.32 3.30 10.40
C TYR A 45 2.03 2.50 10.24
N ASP A 46 0.87 3.07 10.55
CA ASP A 46 -0.41 2.38 10.40
C ASP A 46 -0.71 2.06 8.93
N ARG A 47 -0.45 3.00 8.02
CA ARG A 47 -0.57 2.80 6.58
C ARG A 47 0.39 1.71 6.08
N TRP A 48 1.64 1.74 6.55
CA TRP A 48 2.60 0.69 6.24
C TRP A 48 2.15 -0.68 6.78
N ALA A 49 1.73 -0.77 8.04
CA ALA A 49 1.29 -2.01 8.67
C ALA A 49 0.07 -2.60 7.94
N PHE A 50 -0.87 -1.75 7.52
CA PHE A 50 -1.99 -2.15 6.67
C PHE A 50 -1.51 -2.71 5.32
N CYS A 51 -0.61 -2.02 4.64
CA CYS A 51 -0.08 -2.48 3.34
C CYS A 51 0.74 -3.78 3.47
N GLU A 52 1.54 -3.92 4.52
CA GLU A 52 2.33 -5.12 4.82
C GLU A 52 1.43 -6.33 5.11
N ALA A 53 0.37 -6.14 5.89
CA ALA A 53 -0.63 -7.19 6.13
C ALA A 53 -1.36 -7.58 4.85
N LEU A 54 -1.76 -6.60 4.04
CA LEU A 54 -2.44 -6.82 2.77
C LEU A 54 -1.54 -7.57 1.77
N ALA A 55 -0.24 -7.21 1.69
CA ALA A 55 0.72 -7.92 0.86
C ALA A 55 0.80 -9.41 1.22
N LYS A 56 0.89 -9.73 2.52
CA LYS A 56 0.92 -11.11 3.03
C LYS A 56 -0.37 -11.88 2.71
N GLN A 57 -1.52 -11.22 2.83
CA GLN A 57 -2.81 -11.83 2.54
C GLN A 57 -3.00 -12.13 1.04
N LEU A 58 -2.34 -11.37 0.16
CA LEU A 58 -2.43 -11.54 -1.29
C LEU A 58 -1.42 -12.54 -1.87
N LEU A 59 -0.41 -12.97 -1.11
CA LEU A 59 0.55 -14.01 -1.54
C LEU A 59 -0.12 -15.30 -2.04
N PRO A 60 -1.04 -15.95 -1.27
CA PRO A 60 -1.67 -17.19 -1.73
C PRO A 60 -2.52 -16.98 -2.99
N PHE A 61 -3.14 -15.80 -3.14
CA PHE A 61 -3.88 -15.45 -4.35
C PHE A 61 -2.95 -15.36 -5.57
N ALA A 62 -1.81 -14.67 -5.43
CA ALA A 62 -0.82 -14.56 -6.51
C ALA A 62 -0.23 -15.92 -6.91
N GLN A 63 0.11 -16.77 -5.93
CA GLN A 63 0.62 -18.12 -6.19
C GLN A 63 -0.42 -18.97 -6.93
N HIS A 64 -1.68 -18.95 -6.48
CA HIS A 64 -2.76 -19.67 -7.13
C HIS A 64 -3.00 -19.22 -8.58
N GLU A 65 -2.94 -17.92 -8.83
CA GLU A 65 -3.06 -17.37 -10.20
C GLU A 65 -1.88 -17.80 -11.09
N ALA A 66 -0.66 -17.84 -10.55
CA ALA A 66 0.53 -18.32 -11.27
C ALA A 66 0.42 -19.82 -11.62
N GLU A 67 -0.07 -20.65 -10.69
CA GLU A 67 -0.29 -22.08 -10.92
C GLU A 67 -1.35 -22.35 -12.00
N ARG A 68 -2.43 -21.56 -12.02
CA ARG A 68 -3.50 -21.67 -13.03
C ARG A 68 -3.07 -21.18 -14.41
N HIS A 69 -2.07 -20.31 -14.47
CA HIS A 69 -1.59 -19.70 -15.69
C HIS A 69 -0.06 -19.79 -15.80
N PRO A 70 0.51 -21.00 -15.94
CA PRO A 70 1.96 -21.22 -15.89
C PRO A 70 2.75 -20.54 -17.02
N SER A 71 2.07 -20.11 -18.09
CA SER A 71 2.68 -19.33 -19.18
C SER A 71 2.73 -17.82 -18.91
N GLN A 72 2.10 -17.31 -17.84
CA GLN A 72 2.18 -15.90 -17.48
C GLN A 72 3.46 -15.61 -16.71
N SER A 73 4.09 -14.46 -17.00
CA SER A 73 5.21 -13.99 -16.20
C SER A 73 4.74 -13.53 -14.82
N ALA A 74 5.65 -13.48 -13.86
CA ALA A 74 5.40 -12.93 -12.54
C ALA A 74 4.82 -11.51 -12.61
N GLU A 75 5.31 -10.66 -13.52
CA GLU A 75 4.76 -9.31 -13.75
C GLU A 75 3.31 -9.36 -14.22
N GLY A 76 2.94 -10.32 -15.06
CA GLY A 76 1.56 -10.50 -15.53
C GLY A 76 0.60 -10.84 -14.38
N VAL A 77 1.00 -11.74 -13.48
CA VAL A 77 0.22 -12.11 -12.30
C VAL A 77 0.10 -10.93 -11.34
N LEU A 78 1.22 -10.27 -11.02
CA LEU A 78 1.22 -9.10 -10.15
C LEU A 78 0.45 -7.92 -10.73
N GLY A 79 0.43 -7.74 -12.05
CA GLY A 79 -0.39 -6.74 -12.73
C GLY A 79 -1.90 -6.96 -12.52
N ARG A 80 -2.36 -8.22 -12.45
CA ARG A 80 -3.77 -8.53 -12.14
C ARG A 80 -4.10 -8.19 -10.69
N VAL A 81 -3.19 -8.50 -9.75
CA VAL A 81 -3.32 -8.12 -8.35
C VAL A 81 -3.40 -6.59 -8.23
N TRP A 82 -2.51 -5.86 -8.91
CA TRP A 82 -2.51 -4.40 -8.95
C TRP A 82 -3.87 -3.86 -9.38
N VAL A 83 -4.42 -4.34 -10.51
CA VAL A 83 -5.74 -3.89 -11.00
C VAL A 83 -6.87 -4.24 -10.03
N ALA A 84 -6.83 -5.43 -9.43
CA ALA A 84 -7.86 -5.86 -8.49
C ALA A 84 -7.89 -4.98 -7.23
N VAL A 85 -6.73 -4.65 -6.66
CA VAL A 85 -6.60 -3.80 -5.47
C VAL A 85 -6.90 -2.34 -5.79
N ALA A 86 -6.41 -1.81 -6.93
CA ALA A 86 -6.69 -0.45 -7.39
C ALA A 86 -8.20 -0.17 -7.47
N ARG A 87 -8.98 -1.14 -8.00
CA ARG A 87 -10.45 -1.04 -8.10
C ARG A 87 -11.17 -0.97 -6.76
N LYS A 88 -10.54 -1.44 -5.67
CA LYS A 88 -11.12 -1.37 -4.33
C LYS A 88 -10.91 -0.01 -3.65
N GLY A 89 -9.90 0.75 -4.08
CA GLY A 89 -9.60 2.07 -3.52
C GLY A 89 -9.14 2.04 -2.06
N TRP A 90 -8.60 0.92 -1.58
CA TRP A 90 -8.12 0.78 -0.19
C TRP A 90 -6.77 1.47 0.07
N VAL A 91 -5.97 1.63 -0.97
CA VAL A 91 -4.62 2.21 -0.94
C VAL A 91 -4.48 3.26 -2.03
N SER A 92 -3.60 4.23 -1.80
CA SER A 92 -3.15 5.16 -2.84
C SER A 92 -2.33 4.44 -3.90
N LEU A 93 -2.11 5.07 -5.06
CA LEU A 93 -1.30 4.47 -6.13
C LEU A 93 0.15 4.22 -5.68
N ALA A 94 0.76 5.14 -4.94
CA ALA A 94 2.12 4.98 -4.45
C ALA A 94 2.24 3.81 -3.44
N GLU A 95 1.25 3.64 -2.57
CA GLU A 95 1.19 2.50 -1.65
C GLU A 95 0.90 1.19 -2.38
N LEU A 96 0.10 1.23 -3.44
CA LEU A 96 -0.17 0.07 -4.29
C LEU A 96 1.09 -0.40 -5.03
N ASP A 97 1.86 0.54 -5.57
CA ASP A 97 3.13 0.23 -6.22
C ASP A 97 4.12 -0.37 -5.21
N TRP A 98 4.23 0.23 -4.01
CA TRP A 98 5.03 -0.33 -2.93
C TRP A 98 4.56 -1.73 -2.53
N LEU A 99 3.25 -1.94 -2.37
CA LEU A 99 2.65 -3.22 -2.00
C LEU A 99 2.99 -4.31 -3.03
N VAL A 100 2.91 -4.00 -4.32
CA VAL A 100 3.22 -4.98 -5.38
C VAL A 100 4.71 -5.31 -5.41
N GLN A 101 5.60 -4.34 -5.20
CA GLN A 101 7.04 -4.60 -5.04
C GLN A 101 7.33 -5.44 -3.80
N ARG A 102 6.60 -5.18 -2.71
CA ARG A 102 6.70 -5.96 -1.48
C ARG A 102 6.28 -7.41 -1.69
N MET A 103 5.16 -7.64 -2.40
CA MET A 103 4.74 -8.98 -2.79
C MET A 103 5.77 -9.69 -3.66
N LYS A 104 6.33 -9.00 -4.66
CA LYS A 104 7.39 -9.54 -5.52
C LYS A 104 8.58 -10.04 -4.69
N THR A 105 9.02 -9.24 -3.71
CA THR A 105 10.09 -9.60 -2.78
C THR A 105 9.75 -10.82 -1.92
N LEU A 106 8.53 -10.88 -1.36
CA LEU A 106 8.07 -11.98 -0.51
C LEU A 106 7.91 -13.30 -1.27
N LEU A 107 7.54 -13.23 -2.55
CA LEU A 107 7.41 -14.38 -3.45
C LEU A 107 8.74 -14.81 -4.08
N GLN A 108 9.80 -14.00 -3.94
CA GLN A 108 11.09 -14.17 -4.60
C GLN A 108 10.97 -14.22 -6.14
N TRP A 109 10.11 -13.35 -6.68
CA TRP A 109 9.87 -13.18 -8.13
C TRP A 109 10.65 -12.01 -8.72
#